data_AF-A0AAD9INK1-F1
#
_entry.id   AF-A0AAD9INK1-F1
#
_cell.length_a   1.000
_cell.length_b   1.000
_cell.length_c   1.000
_cell.angle_alpha   90.00
_cell.angle_beta   90.00
_cell.angle_gamma   90.00
#
_symmetry.space_group_name_H-M   'P 1'
#
loop_
_entity.id
_entity.type
_entity.pdbx_description
1 polymer ?
#
loop_
_entity_poly.entity_id
_entity_poly.type
_entity_poly.pdbx_seq_one_letter_code
_entity_poly.pdbx_strand_id
1 'polypeptide(L)'
;MADLEQFATAKFDAVAYVNDLCKAAPAGVSLERHLTDVELRLQLASDDVTGRLEDASVRAAQRVPALLQELLRIQGDLATAQEAMGEMRSAVAQSSSSSGARAVDRLAALEGVKGRMQAAADALEEASGLASLFHRVDALFEDRDLPAIAEALAGMQRGLAVVGGRAPGVADGPARLAALRARPRPCCRRR
;
A
#
# COMPACT_ATOMS: atom_id res chain seq x y z
N MET A 1 -46.76 -10.57 -41.91
CA MET A 1 -46.02 -9.37 -42.36
C MET A 1 -45.16 -9.79 -43.54
N ALA A 2 -45.10 -8.99 -44.60
CA ALA A 2 -44.25 -9.30 -45.75
C ALA A 2 -42.79 -9.42 -45.28
N ASP A 3 -42.07 -10.42 -45.80
CA ASP A 3 -40.66 -10.63 -45.48
C ASP A 3 -39.82 -9.61 -46.26
N LEU A 4 -39.40 -8.54 -45.57
CA LEU A 4 -38.68 -7.42 -46.17
C LEU A 4 -37.19 -7.70 -46.42
N GLU A 5 -36.66 -8.79 -45.85
CA GLU A 5 -35.26 -9.20 -45.97
C GLU A 5 -34.86 -9.45 -47.44
N GLN A 6 -35.79 -9.95 -48.25
CA GLN A 6 -35.55 -10.22 -49.67
C GLN A 6 -35.31 -8.94 -50.47
N PHE A 7 -35.95 -7.82 -50.09
CA PHE A 7 -35.76 -6.50 -50.70
C PHE A 7 -34.46 -5.82 -50.28
N ALA A 8 -33.86 -6.23 -49.15
CA ALA A 8 -32.58 -5.70 -48.68
C ALA A 8 -31.38 -6.25 -49.48
N THR A 9 -31.59 -7.29 -50.29
CA THR A 9 -30.52 -7.96 -51.03
C THR A 9 -30.20 -7.22 -52.34
N ALA A 10 -28.91 -6.95 -52.61
CA ALA A 10 -28.46 -6.23 -53.80
C ALA A 10 -28.76 -6.92 -55.16
N LYS A 11 -29.22 -8.18 -55.14
CA LYS A 11 -29.58 -8.99 -56.33
C LYS A 11 -31.08 -9.29 -56.39
N PHE A 12 -31.92 -8.46 -55.79
CA PHE A 12 -33.36 -8.67 -55.81
C PHE A 12 -33.91 -8.71 -57.25
N ASP A 13 -34.57 -9.81 -57.60
CA ASP A 13 -35.24 -9.99 -58.89
C ASP A 13 -36.75 -9.80 -58.72
N ALA A 14 -37.23 -8.63 -59.12
CA ALA A 14 -38.65 -8.28 -59.03
C ALA A 14 -39.55 -9.20 -59.88
N VAL A 15 -39.04 -9.72 -61.00
CA VAL A 15 -39.83 -10.57 -61.90
C VAL A 15 -39.99 -11.96 -61.30
N ALA A 16 -38.91 -12.53 -60.77
CA ALA A 16 -38.98 -13.80 -60.03
C ALA A 16 -39.92 -13.69 -58.82
N TYR A 17 -39.80 -12.61 -58.04
CA TYR A 17 -40.65 -12.36 -56.87
C TYR A 17 -42.15 -12.30 -57.22
N VAL A 18 -42.53 -11.52 -58.24
CA VAL A 18 -43.94 -11.44 -58.68
C VAL A 18 -44.42 -12.79 -59.22
N ASN A 19 -43.60 -13.50 -59.99
CA ASN A 19 -43.96 -14.82 -60.50
C ASN A 19 -44.19 -15.84 -59.38
N ASP A 20 -43.40 -15.79 -58.31
CA ASP A 20 -43.55 -16.69 -57.17
C ASP A 20 -44.78 -16.33 -56.32
N LEU A 21 -45.11 -15.04 -56.19
CA LEU A 21 -46.38 -14.58 -55.61
C LEU A 21 -47.59 -15.07 -56.40
N CYS A 22 -47.55 -14.99 -57.73
CA CYS A 22 -48.61 -15.50 -58.59
C CYS A 22 -48.81 -17.02 -58.43
N LYS A 23 -47.71 -17.78 -58.24
CA LYS A 23 -47.78 -19.24 -57.99
C LYS A 23 -48.31 -19.58 -56.60
N ALA A 24 -48.10 -18.70 -55.62
CA ALA A 24 -48.56 -18.87 -54.25
C ALA A 24 -50.03 -18.45 -54.03
N ALA A 25 -50.74 -18.03 -55.09
CA ALA A 25 -52.12 -17.58 -54.99
C ALA A 25 -53.06 -18.69 -54.47
N PRO A 26 -53.91 -18.41 -53.46
CA PRO A 26 -54.81 -19.40 -52.90
C PRO A 26 -55.88 -19.84 -53.90
N ALA A 27 -56.17 -21.15 -53.92
CA ALA A 27 -57.17 -21.72 -54.82
C ALA A 27 -58.56 -21.11 -54.54
N GLY A 28 -59.16 -20.49 -55.58
CA GLY A 28 -60.50 -19.90 -55.51
C GLY A 28 -60.54 -18.37 -55.40
N VAL A 29 -59.40 -17.69 -55.33
CA VAL A 29 -59.32 -16.21 -55.39
C VAL A 29 -58.86 -15.78 -56.79
N SER A 30 -59.45 -14.72 -57.35
CA SER A 30 -58.95 -14.16 -58.62
C SER A 30 -57.53 -13.61 -58.42
N LEU A 31 -56.66 -13.87 -59.40
CA LEU A 31 -55.26 -13.44 -59.35
C LEU A 31 -55.15 -11.93 -59.14
N GLU A 32 -56.01 -11.15 -59.80
CA GLU A 32 -56.08 -9.68 -59.64
C GLU A 32 -56.34 -9.28 -58.18
N ARG A 33 -57.29 -9.93 -57.51
CA ARG A 33 -57.61 -9.65 -56.10
C ARG A 33 -56.45 -9.99 -55.18
N HIS A 34 -55.75 -11.10 -55.45
CA HIS A 34 -54.55 -11.48 -54.70
C HIS A 34 -53.43 -10.45 -54.88
N LEU A 35 -53.16 -10.02 -56.12
CA LEU A 35 -52.14 -9.03 -56.42
C LEU A 35 -52.44 -7.67 -55.78
N THR A 36 -53.70 -7.21 -55.80
CA THR A 36 -54.10 -5.95 -55.12
C THR A 36 -53.91 -6.00 -53.60
N ASP A 37 -54.15 -7.16 -52.95
CA ASP A 37 -53.92 -7.32 -51.51
C ASP A 37 -52.42 -7.32 -51.19
N VAL A 38 -51.59 -7.94 -52.05
CA VAL A 38 -50.13 -7.91 -51.90
C VAL A 38 -49.57 -6.51 -52.14
N GLU A 39 -50.06 -5.80 -53.15
CA GLU A 39 -49.70 -4.40 -53.42
C GLU A 39 -49.99 -3.51 -52.21
N LEU A 40 -51.20 -3.59 -51.64
CA LEU A 40 -51.58 -2.84 -50.46
C LEU A 40 -50.67 -3.16 -49.26
N ARG A 41 -50.33 -4.45 -49.06
CA ARG A 41 -49.42 -4.85 -47.98
C ARG A 41 -48.01 -4.31 -48.16
N LEU A 42 -47.50 -4.27 -49.39
CA LEU A 42 -46.20 -3.70 -49.70
C LEU A 42 -46.20 -2.19 -49.52
N GLN A 43 -47.27 -1.50 -49.92
CA GLN A 43 -47.45 -0.07 -49.66
C GLN A 43 -47.44 0.24 -48.17
N LEU A 44 -48.24 -0.48 -47.38
CA LEU A 44 -48.27 -0.32 -45.91
C LEU A 44 -46.91 -0.61 -45.26
N ALA A 45 -46.17 -1.60 -45.76
CA ALA A 45 -44.83 -1.89 -45.27
C ALA A 45 -43.82 -0.79 -45.62
N SER A 46 -43.92 -0.21 -46.83
CA SER A 46 -43.12 0.93 -47.25
C SER A 46 -43.39 2.16 -46.38
N ASP A 47 -44.66 2.44 -46.09
CA ASP A 47 -45.07 3.54 -45.22
C ASP A 47 -44.58 3.34 -43.78
N ASP A 48 -44.65 2.12 -43.24
CA ASP A 48 -44.12 1.80 -41.90
C ASP A 48 -42.60 2.01 -41.83
N VAL A 49 -41.85 1.49 -42.82
CA VAL A 49 -40.39 1.67 -42.88
C VAL A 49 -40.03 3.15 -42.97
N THR A 50 -40.74 3.91 -43.81
CA THR A 50 -40.49 5.33 -44.00
C THR A 50 -40.78 6.12 -42.72
N GLY A 51 -41.93 5.87 -42.08
CA GLY A 51 -42.28 6.51 -40.81
C GLY A 51 -41.28 6.18 -39.69
N ARG A 52 -40.83 4.92 -39.59
CA ARG A 52 -39.82 4.52 -38.60
C ARG A 52 -38.46 5.14 -38.87
N LEU A 53 -38.09 5.33 -40.14
CA LEU A 53 -36.86 6.00 -40.55
C LEU A 53 -36.92 7.50 -40.22
N GLU A 54 -38.04 8.17 -40.49
CA GLU A 54 -38.27 9.57 -40.15
C GLU A 54 -38.19 9.78 -38.63
N ASP A 55 -38.91 8.96 -37.86
CA ASP A 55 -38.88 8.95 -36.41
C ASP A 55 -37.46 8.74 -35.86
N ALA A 56 -36.72 7.78 -36.41
CA ALA A 56 -35.34 7.52 -36.02
C ALA A 56 -34.43 8.71 -36.36
N SER A 57 -34.63 9.32 -37.52
CA SER A 57 -33.86 10.48 -37.99
C SER A 57 -34.12 11.71 -37.11
N VAL A 58 -35.37 11.98 -36.75
CA VAL A 58 -35.74 13.08 -35.83
C VAL A 58 -35.14 12.84 -34.45
N ARG A 59 -35.23 11.62 -33.91
CA ARG A 59 -34.61 11.28 -32.62
C ARG A 59 -33.10 11.41 -32.66
N ALA A 60 -32.45 10.97 -33.73
CA ALA A 60 -31.01 11.10 -33.92
C ALA A 60 -30.59 12.57 -34.02
N ALA A 61 -31.31 13.37 -34.80
CA ALA A 61 -31.06 14.80 -34.96
C ALA A 61 -31.15 15.57 -33.64
N GLN A 62 -32.03 15.15 -32.72
CA GLN A 62 -32.15 15.76 -31.39
C GLN A 62 -31.10 15.24 -30.38
N ARG A 63 -30.81 13.93 -30.39
CA ARG A 63 -29.92 13.31 -29.40
C ARG A 63 -28.44 13.51 -29.67
N VAL A 64 -28.03 13.46 -30.94
CA VAL A 64 -26.60 13.53 -31.31
C VAL A 64 -25.95 14.83 -30.82
N PRO A 65 -26.55 16.03 -30.99
CA PRO A 65 -25.97 17.26 -30.46
C PRO A 65 -25.83 17.27 -28.94
N ALA A 66 -26.82 16.74 -28.21
CA ALA A 66 -26.77 16.67 -26.75
C ALA A 66 -25.64 15.76 -26.25
N LEU A 67 -25.47 14.59 -26.88
CA LEU A 67 -24.37 13.67 -26.57
C LEU A 67 -22.99 14.28 -26.91
N LEU A 68 -22.89 15.03 -28.00
CA LEU A 68 -21.65 15.75 -28.33
C LEU A 68 -21.30 16.80 -27.28
N GLN A 69 -22.29 17.57 -26.81
CA GLN A 69 -22.06 18.53 -25.73
C GLN A 69 -21.64 17.85 -24.42
N GLU A 70 -22.24 16.71 -24.09
CA GLU A 70 -21.87 15.94 -22.91
C GLU A 70 -20.44 15.38 -23.01
N LEU A 71 -20.04 14.87 -24.18
CA LEU A 71 -18.68 14.42 -24.43
C LEU A 71 -17.66 15.56 -24.28
N LEU A 72 -17.96 16.75 -24.80
CA LEU A 72 -17.10 17.93 -24.65
C LEU A 72 -16.95 18.33 -23.17
N ARG A 73 -18.06 18.27 -22.40
CA ARG A 73 -18.03 18.51 -20.95
C ARG A 73 -17.13 17.49 -20.24
N ILE A 74 -17.30 16.21 -20.53
CA ILE A 74 -16.49 15.12 -19.93
C ILE A 74 -15.01 15.29 -20.29
N GLN A 75 -14.68 15.73 -21.50
CA GLN A 75 -13.29 16.00 -21.88
C GLN A 75 -12.68 17.15 -21.05
N GLY A 76 -13.45 18.22 -20.79
CA GLY A 76 -13.03 19.29 -19.89
C GLY A 76 -12.81 18.79 -18.46
N ASP A 77 -13.76 18.03 -17.92
CA ASP A 77 -13.65 17.42 -16.58
C ASP A 77 -12.41 16.51 -16.49
N LEU A 78 -12.12 15.72 -17.53
CA LEU A 78 -10.94 14.86 -17.58
C LEU A 78 -9.63 15.66 -17.60
N ALA A 79 -9.57 16.76 -18.37
CA ALA A 79 -8.38 17.62 -18.42
C ALA A 79 -8.09 18.23 -17.04
N THR A 80 -9.11 18.76 -16.36
CA THR A 80 -8.94 19.31 -15.01
C THR A 80 -8.52 18.25 -13.99
N ALA A 81 -9.06 17.03 -14.08
CA ALA A 81 -8.65 15.93 -13.23
C ALA A 81 -7.20 15.50 -13.48
N GLN A 82 -6.75 15.50 -14.74
CA GLN A 82 -5.36 15.22 -15.10
C GLN A 82 -4.40 16.27 -14.53
N GLU A 83 -4.75 17.55 -14.61
CA GLU A 83 -3.98 18.64 -14.00
C GLU A 83 -3.89 18.46 -12.48
N ALA A 84 -5.01 18.25 -11.80
CA ALA A 84 -5.04 18.02 -10.35
C ALA A 84 -4.21 16.79 -9.93
N MET A 85 -4.23 15.71 -10.71
CA MET A 85 -3.37 14.55 -10.48
C MET A 85 -1.89 14.87 -10.68
N GLY A 86 -1.54 15.69 -11.67
CA GLY A 86 -0.18 16.17 -11.90
C GLY A 86 0.34 16.99 -10.72
N GLU A 87 -0.48 17.92 -10.22
CA GLU A 87 -0.19 18.72 -9.02
C GLU A 87 0.00 17.84 -7.79
N MET A 88 -0.91 16.88 -7.55
CA MET A 88 -0.80 15.95 -6.43
C MET A 88 0.47 15.10 -6.50
N ARG A 89 0.82 14.59 -7.68
CA ARG A 89 2.08 13.84 -7.88
C ARG A 89 3.29 14.70 -7.57
N SER A 90 3.30 15.96 -8.02
CA SER A 90 4.36 16.92 -7.71
C SER A 90 4.45 17.19 -6.20
N ALA A 91 3.32 17.42 -5.54
CA ALA A 91 3.26 17.65 -4.09
C ALA A 91 3.77 16.44 -3.30
N VAL A 92 3.41 15.21 -3.69
CA VAL A 92 3.93 13.98 -3.08
C VAL A 92 5.44 13.88 -3.29
N ALA A 93 5.94 14.11 -4.51
CA ALA A 93 7.37 14.09 -4.79
C ALA A 93 8.15 15.14 -3.96
N GLN A 94 7.63 16.35 -3.81
CA GLN A 94 8.24 17.40 -2.99
C GLN A 94 8.22 17.07 -1.50
N SER A 95 7.12 16.50 -0.99
CA SER A 95 7.00 16.11 0.42
C SER A 95 7.98 15.00 0.80
N SER A 96 8.16 14.02 -0.10
CA SER A 96 9.05 12.88 0.10
C SER A 96 10.54 13.27 0.05
N SER A 97 10.90 14.24 -0.80
CA SER A 97 12.30 14.65 -1.02
C SER A 97 12.86 15.64 0.01
N SER A 98 12.03 16.46 0.65
CA SER A 98 12.53 17.64 1.38
C SER A 98 12.44 17.54 2.91
N SER A 99 11.27 17.20 3.44
CA SER A 99 11.01 17.30 4.88
C SER A 99 10.91 15.92 5.53
N GLY A 100 10.20 14.98 4.89
CA GLY A 100 10.02 13.63 5.43
C GLY A 100 11.33 12.86 5.56
N ALA A 101 12.10 12.76 4.48
CA ALA A 101 13.39 12.06 4.48
C ALA A 101 14.38 12.67 5.48
N ARG A 102 14.52 14.00 5.50
CA ARG A 102 15.42 14.69 6.45
C ARG A 102 14.99 14.54 7.90
N ALA A 103 13.68 14.47 8.18
CA ALA A 103 13.18 14.23 9.53
C ALA A 103 13.47 12.80 9.99
N VAL A 104 13.30 11.81 9.11
CA VAL A 104 13.64 10.40 9.39
C VAL A 104 15.14 10.24 9.63
N ASP A 105 15.99 10.85 8.82
CA ASP A 105 17.45 10.81 9.01
C ASP A 105 17.88 11.43 10.35
N ARG A 106 17.25 12.55 10.74
CA ARG A 106 17.50 13.19 12.04
C ARG A 106 17.04 12.32 13.21
N LEU A 107 15.90 11.65 13.08
CA LEU A 107 15.41 10.71 14.10
C LEU A 107 16.37 9.53 14.26
N ALA A 108 16.87 8.95 13.16
CA ALA A 108 17.88 7.89 13.21
C ALA A 108 19.18 8.35 13.89
N ALA A 109 19.64 9.58 13.62
CA ALA A 109 20.80 10.14 14.31
C ALA A 109 20.56 10.32 15.82
N LEU A 110 19.35 10.77 16.21
CA LEU A 110 18.96 10.90 17.62
C LEU A 110 18.86 9.54 18.31
N GLU A 111 18.36 8.50 17.64
CA GLU A 111 18.35 7.13 18.18
C GLU A 111 19.77 6.62 18.42
N GLY A 112 20.71 6.90 17.52
CA GLY A 112 22.13 6.56 17.71
C GLY A 112 22.76 7.29 18.91
N VAL A 113 22.42 8.56 19.13
CA VAL A 113 22.85 9.30 20.34
C VAL A 113 22.21 8.70 21.59
N LYS A 114 20.90 8.42 21.56
CA LYS A 114 20.16 7.82 22.67
C LYS A 114 20.74 6.44 23.06
N GLY A 115 21.03 5.59 22.08
CA GLY A 115 21.63 4.27 22.32
C GLY A 115 23.00 4.38 22.98
N ARG A 116 23.84 5.32 22.54
CA ARG A 116 25.13 5.60 23.19
C ARG A 116 24.96 6.13 24.62
N MET A 117 24.01 7.03 24.83
CA MET A 117 23.73 7.60 26.14
C MET A 117 23.22 6.53 27.11
N GLN A 118 22.35 5.63 26.65
CA GLN A 118 21.83 4.55 27.44
C GLN A 118 22.93 3.54 27.80
N ALA A 119 23.78 3.15 26.84
CA ALA A 119 24.94 2.30 27.12
C ALA A 119 25.92 2.94 28.12
N ALA A 120 26.12 4.26 28.06
CA ALA A 120 26.95 4.97 29.02
C ALA A 120 26.29 5.04 30.42
N ALA A 121 24.97 5.22 30.48
CA ALA A 121 24.21 5.20 31.72
C ALA A 121 24.28 3.83 32.40
N ASP A 122 24.06 2.75 31.64
CA ASP A 122 24.15 1.37 32.13
C ASP A 122 25.57 1.09 32.67
N ALA A 123 26.62 1.52 31.95
CA ALA A 123 28.00 1.36 32.39
C ALA A 123 28.33 2.16 33.66
N LEU A 124 27.75 3.37 33.82
CA LEU A 124 27.90 4.18 35.04
C LEU A 124 27.17 3.55 36.22
N GLU A 125 25.98 3.00 36.01
CA GLU A 125 25.22 2.28 37.03
C GLU A 125 26.01 1.05 37.52
N GLU A 126 26.51 0.22 36.60
CA GLU A 126 27.33 -0.94 36.91
C GLU A 126 28.62 -0.56 37.66
N ALA A 127 29.29 0.52 37.24
CA ALA A 127 30.49 1.02 37.91
C ALA A 127 30.18 1.53 39.33
N SER A 128 29.04 2.22 39.52
CA SER A 128 28.60 2.68 40.85
C SER A 128 28.24 1.51 41.77
N GLY A 129 27.56 0.49 41.24
CA GLY A 129 27.25 -0.75 41.95
C GLY A 129 28.52 -1.46 42.38
N LEU A 130 29.52 -1.54 41.49
CA LEU A 130 30.82 -2.10 41.81
C LEU A 130 31.57 -1.29 42.89
N ALA A 131 31.55 0.04 42.83
CA ALA A 131 32.15 0.90 43.86
C ALA A 131 31.49 0.71 45.24
N SER A 132 30.17 0.53 45.28
CA SER A 132 29.45 0.24 46.53
C SER A 132 29.85 -1.13 47.12
N LEU A 133 30.06 -2.14 46.27
CA LEU A 133 30.56 -3.45 46.69
C LEU A 133 31.98 -3.35 47.25
N PHE A 134 32.87 -2.57 46.62
CA PHE A 134 34.21 -2.31 47.16
C PHE A 134 34.15 -1.73 48.57
N HIS A 135 33.30 -0.71 48.80
CA HIS A 135 33.20 -0.07 50.11
C HIS A 135 32.62 -1.01 51.19
N ARG A 136 31.63 -1.84 50.82
CA ARG A 136 31.07 -2.86 51.73
C ARG A 136 32.08 -3.96 52.07
N VAL A 137 32.91 -4.37 51.11
CA VAL A 137 34.00 -5.32 51.35
C VAL A 137 35.03 -4.72 52.32
N ASP A 138 35.41 -3.45 52.14
CA ASP A 138 36.32 -2.75 53.06
C ASP A 138 35.77 -2.71 54.49
N ALA A 139 34.47 -2.45 54.67
CA ALA A 139 33.82 -2.48 56.00
C ALA A 139 33.79 -3.90 56.62
N LEU A 140 33.48 -4.93 55.82
CA LEU A 140 33.49 -6.33 56.30
C LEU A 140 34.90 -6.81 56.70
N PHE A 141 35.94 -6.27 56.05
CA PHE A 141 37.33 -6.52 56.45
C PHE A 141 37.67 -5.93 57.83
N GLU A 142 36.99 -4.87 58.27
CA GLU A 142 37.14 -4.31 59.63
C GLU A 142 36.46 -5.20 60.69
N ASP A 143 35.31 -5.80 60.35
CA ASP A 143 34.53 -6.68 61.24
C ASP A 143 35.08 -8.11 61.38
N ARG A 144 36.09 -8.49 60.59
CA ARG A 144 36.81 -9.80 60.62
C ARG A 144 35.95 -11.05 60.30
N ASP A 145 34.86 -10.91 59.57
CA ASP A 145 34.00 -12.05 59.16
C ASP A 145 34.50 -12.73 57.86
N LEU A 146 35.37 -13.73 58.03
CA LEU A 146 36.08 -14.45 56.95
C LEU A 146 35.18 -15.13 55.87
N PRO A 147 34.10 -15.86 56.21
CA PRO A 147 33.23 -16.47 55.19
C PRO A 147 32.46 -15.43 54.36
N ALA A 148 31.95 -14.37 54.98
CA ALA A 148 31.24 -13.30 54.28
C ALA A 148 32.15 -12.52 53.31
N ILE A 149 33.42 -12.32 53.68
CA ILE A 149 34.44 -11.69 52.82
C ILE A 149 34.73 -12.54 51.57
N ALA A 150 34.82 -13.87 51.71
CA ALA A 150 35.13 -14.76 50.59
C ALA A 150 34.00 -14.77 49.54
N GLU A 151 32.75 -14.76 49.98
CA GLU A 151 31.58 -14.70 49.10
C GLU A 151 31.48 -13.34 48.38
N ALA A 152 31.71 -12.24 49.10
CA ALA A 152 31.71 -10.89 48.52
C ALA A 152 32.85 -10.69 47.49
N LEU A 153 34.05 -11.21 47.76
CA LEU A 153 35.18 -11.19 46.82
C LEU A 153 34.93 -12.05 45.57
N ALA A 154 34.18 -13.15 45.69
CA ALA A 154 33.79 -13.99 44.56
C ALA A 154 32.73 -13.29 43.68
N GLY A 155 31.76 -12.61 44.30
CA GLY A 155 30.80 -11.75 43.59
C GLY A 155 31.49 -10.60 42.83
N MET A 156 32.47 -9.95 43.47
CA MET A 156 33.23 -8.84 42.88
C MET A 156 34.07 -9.26 41.67
N GLN A 157 34.64 -10.48 41.69
CA GLN A 157 35.36 -11.03 40.53
C GLN A 157 34.44 -11.28 39.34
N ARG A 158 33.21 -11.76 39.58
CA ARG A 158 32.22 -11.96 38.52
C ARG A 158 31.76 -10.61 37.93
N GLY A 159 31.52 -9.60 38.78
CA GLY A 159 31.16 -8.26 38.33
C GLY A 159 32.26 -7.58 37.49
N LEU A 160 33.52 -7.68 37.94
CA LEU A 160 34.66 -7.14 37.19
C LEU A 160 34.95 -7.86 35.87
N ALA A 161 34.66 -9.17 35.77
CA ALA A 161 34.78 -9.89 34.51
C ALA A 161 33.77 -9.43 33.45
N VAL A 162 32.59 -8.95 33.88
CA VAL A 162 31.55 -8.40 32.99
C VAL A 162 31.86 -6.96 32.57
N VAL A 163 32.39 -6.14 33.49
CA VAL A 163 32.61 -4.70 33.28
C VAL A 163 34.00 -4.37 32.69
N GLY A 164 35.01 -5.19 32.96
CA GLY A 164 36.42 -4.93 32.60
C GLY A 164 36.71 -4.80 31.11
N GLY A 165 35.78 -5.21 30.24
CA GLY A 165 35.88 -5.02 28.78
C GLY A 165 35.15 -3.78 28.24
N ARG A 166 34.29 -3.11 29.02
CA ARG A 166 33.37 -2.06 28.54
C ARG A 166 33.63 -0.65 29.06
N ALA A 167 34.29 -0.49 30.22
CA ALA A 167 34.45 0.83 30.86
C ALA A 167 35.91 1.14 31.25
N PRO A 168 36.53 2.23 30.73
CA PRO A 168 37.92 2.58 31.04
C PRO A 168 38.15 3.02 32.50
N GLY A 169 37.11 3.48 33.21
CA GLY A 169 37.20 3.90 34.62
C GLY A 169 37.35 2.75 35.64
N VAL A 170 37.23 1.50 35.20
CA VAL A 170 37.25 0.28 36.05
C VAL A 170 38.58 -0.47 35.91
N ALA A 171 39.54 0.07 35.15
CA ALA A 171 40.83 -0.57 34.86
C ALA A 171 41.69 -0.85 36.12
N ASP A 172 41.57 -0.04 37.17
CA ASP A 172 42.27 -0.23 38.46
C ASP A 172 41.58 -1.24 39.40
N GLY A 173 40.36 -1.68 39.07
CA GLY A 173 39.59 -2.67 39.83
C GLY A 173 40.34 -4.01 40.06
N PRO A 174 40.91 -4.66 39.02
CA PRO A 174 41.72 -5.87 39.20
C PRO A 174 42.97 -5.64 40.06
N ALA A 175 43.62 -4.48 39.96
CA ALA A 175 44.78 -4.14 40.79
C ALA A 175 44.39 -3.95 42.27
N ARG A 176 43.25 -3.31 42.54
CA ARG A 176 42.68 -3.19 43.90
C ARG A 176 42.23 -4.53 44.48
N LEU A 177 41.63 -5.41 43.68
CA LEU A 177 41.32 -6.78 44.08
C LEU A 177 42.58 -7.57 44.45
N ALA A 178 43.65 -7.42 43.66
CA ALA A 178 44.94 -8.04 43.95
C ALA A 178 45.56 -7.49 45.24
N ALA A 179 45.44 -6.17 45.49
CA ALA A 179 45.88 -5.54 46.73
C ALA A 179 45.08 -6.03 47.96
N LEU A 180 43.75 -6.18 47.85
CA LEU A 180 42.90 -6.74 48.91
C LEU A 180 43.24 -8.20 49.20
N ARG A 181 43.56 -9.01 48.18
CA ARG A 181 44.07 -10.38 48.36
C ARG A 181 45.46 -10.42 48.99
N ALA A 182 46.29 -9.41 48.72
CA ALA A 182 47.67 -9.34 49.20
C ALA A 182 47.80 -8.75 50.61
N ARG A 183 46.74 -8.16 51.18
CA ARG A 183 46.74 -7.62 52.55
C ARG A 183 46.98 -8.80 53.53
N PRO A 184 48.14 -8.86 54.22
CA PRO A 184 48.58 -10.07 54.91
C PRO A 184 47.68 -10.40 56.11
N ARG A 185 47.34 -11.69 56.25
CA ARG A 185 46.69 -12.30 57.40
C ARG A 185 47.48 -12.03 58.69
N PRO A 186 46.93 -11.37 59.73
CA PRO A 186 47.47 -11.45 61.08
C PRO A 186 46.62 -12.41 61.92
N CYS A 187 46.36 -13.64 61.46
CA CYS A 187 45.64 -14.65 62.25
C CYS A 187 46.22 -16.07 62.19
N CYS A 188 47.35 -16.32 61.52
CA CYS A 188 47.98 -17.65 61.52
C CYS A 188 49.45 -17.59 61.95
N ARG A 189 49.70 -17.24 63.22
CA ARG A 189 50.91 -17.66 63.95
C ARG A 189 50.63 -17.69 65.45
N ARG A 190 50.08 -18.81 65.91
CA ARG A 190 50.31 -19.42 67.24
C ARG A 190 49.55 -20.75 67.31
N ARG A 191 50.15 -21.80 66.76
CA ARG A 191 50.61 -22.95 67.54
C ARG A 191 51.96 -23.36 66.97
#